data_AF-A0AAD7PQT5-F1
#
_entry.id   AF-A0AAD7PQT5-F1
#
_cell.length_a   1.000
_cell.length_b   1.000
_cell.length_c   1.000
_cell.angle_alpha   90.00
_cell.angle_beta   90.00
_cell.angle_gamma   90.00
#
_symmetry.space_group_name_H-M   'P 1'
#
loop_
_entity.id
_entity.type
_entity.pdbx_description
1 polymer ?
#
loop_
_entity_poly.entity_id
_entity_poly.type
_entity_poly.pdbx_seq_one_letter_code
_entity_poly.pdbx_strand_id
1 'polypeptide(L)'
;MEGRGSEGAATKIRRYPKRKRYMEEEFSYAISECGESVVVSTNKRLISRLIELDGSDVDSMVDLANSAFASLNWLQTDYADFYAMVKSFISYHSKLFVAKKKLASLSILSHHNNLCAELNYAALLLANIESTFGNSISQLCLINTGIMGTRQSLKRLEEEFTQSEKKIDVVKVERDKHATSYVVARPRSKR
;
A
#
# COMPACT_ATOMS: atom_id res chain seq x y z
N MET A 1 19.50 10.96 1.17
CA MET A 1 19.92 12.09 0.32
C MET A 1 18.92 13.22 0.50
N GLU A 2 19.29 14.20 1.31
CA GLU A 2 18.43 15.29 1.78
C GLU A 2 18.16 16.31 0.68
N GLY A 3 16.88 16.54 0.38
CA GLY A 3 16.44 17.59 -0.53
C GLY A 3 16.50 18.97 0.13
N ARG A 4 17.65 19.63 0.07
CA ARG A 4 17.81 21.08 0.27
C ARG A 4 17.67 21.79 -1.08
N GLY A 5 16.46 21.84 -1.64
CA GLY A 5 16.26 22.33 -3.01
C GLY A 5 15.73 23.76 -3.12
N SER A 6 14.62 24.08 -2.46
CA SER A 6 13.70 25.08 -3.02
C SER A 6 13.45 26.33 -2.18
N GLU A 7 13.73 26.35 -0.87
CA GLU A 7 13.44 27.51 -0.01
C GLU A 7 14.33 28.75 -0.29
N GLY A 8 15.28 28.64 -1.22
CA GLY A 8 16.15 29.74 -1.64
C GLY A 8 16.28 29.95 -3.15
N ALA A 9 15.43 29.36 -4.01
CA ALA A 9 15.64 29.48 -5.46
C ALA A 9 15.68 30.95 -5.95
N ALA A 10 14.78 31.80 -5.45
CA ALA A 10 14.79 33.23 -5.74
C ALA A 10 15.94 34.00 -5.07
N THR A 11 16.59 33.44 -4.05
CA THR A 11 17.80 34.00 -3.42
C THR A 11 19.08 33.55 -4.12
N LYS A 12 19.02 32.51 -4.96
CA LYS A 12 20.10 32.07 -5.86
C LYS A 12 20.22 32.93 -7.14
N ILE A 13 19.24 33.77 -7.44
CA ILE A 13 19.36 34.77 -8.52
C ILE A 13 20.41 35.81 -8.07
N ARG A 14 21.45 36.02 -8.89
CA ARG A 14 22.52 36.99 -8.60
C ARG A 14 21.94 38.37 -8.29
N ARG A 15 22.53 39.06 -7.31
CA ARG A 15 22.06 40.40 -6.90
C ARG A 15 22.26 41.40 -8.03
N TYR A 16 21.25 42.23 -8.26
CA TYR A 16 21.37 43.41 -9.13
C TYR A 16 22.49 44.34 -8.59
N PRO A 17 23.49 44.69 -9.41
CA PRO A 17 24.58 45.57 -8.98
C PRO A 17 24.08 47.01 -8.81
N LYS A 18 24.32 47.61 -7.63
CA LYS A 18 24.04 49.03 -7.40
C LYS A 18 25.05 49.88 -8.17
N ARG A 19 24.61 50.58 -9.24
CA ARG A 19 25.47 51.48 -10.03
C ARG A 19 26.16 52.53 -9.13
N LYS A 20 27.46 52.71 -9.30
CA LYS A 20 28.16 53.97 -9.01
C LYS A 20 28.14 54.78 -10.31
N ARG A 21 27.53 55.97 -10.30
CA ARG A 21 27.54 56.86 -11.49
C ARG A 21 28.97 57.37 -11.70
N TYR A 22 29.65 56.88 -12.73
CA TYR A 22 30.78 57.58 -13.32
C TYR A 22 30.34 58.12 -14.67
N MET A 23 30.49 59.43 -14.85
CA MET A 23 30.22 60.15 -16.09
C MET A 23 31.39 59.88 -17.05
N GLU A 24 31.15 59.13 -18.12
CA GLU A 24 31.97 59.19 -19.35
C GLU A 24 30.97 59.28 -20.51
N GLU A 25 30.58 60.52 -20.82
CA GLU A 25 29.94 60.90 -22.07
C GLU A 25 31.03 60.92 -23.16
N GLU A 26 30.84 60.16 -24.25
CA GLU A 26 31.31 60.43 -25.63
C GLU A 26 31.44 59.17 -26.54
N PHE A 27 30.53 58.19 -26.45
CA PHE A 27 30.39 57.11 -27.46
C PHE A 27 28.92 56.82 -27.81
N SER A 28 28.14 57.87 -28.08
CA SER A 28 26.76 57.97 -27.60
C SER A 28 25.60 57.83 -28.62
N TYR A 29 25.69 57.05 -29.70
CA TYR A 29 24.44 56.79 -30.48
C TYR A 29 24.36 55.43 -31.18
N ALA A 30 25.37 55.03 -31.95
CA ALA A 30 25.33 53.74 -32.65
C ALA A 30 25.46 52.51 -31.71
N ILE A 31 26.13 52.70 -30.56
CA ILE A 31 26.22 51.70 -29.49
C ILE A 31 24.89 51.63 -28.70
N SER A 32 24.13 52.72 -28.60
CA SER A 32 22.86 52.73 -27.85
C SER A 32 21.76 52.00 -28.61
N GLU A 33 21.62 52.21 -29.92
CA GLU A 33 20.59 51.54 -30.73
C GLU A 33 20.84 50.02 -30.88
N CYS A 34 22.11 49.63 -31.02
CA CYS A 34 22.52 48.21 -31.01
C CYS A 34 22.33 47.57 -29.63
N GLY A 35 22.69 48.28 -28.55
CA GLY A 35 22.52 47.82 -27.17
C GLY A 35 21.05 47.64 -26.79
N GLU A 36 20.17 48.56 -27.18
CA GLU A 36 18.73 48.48 -26.93
C GLU A 36 18.09 47.27 -27.63
N SER A 37 18.45 46.99 -28.89
CA SER A 37 17.98 45.82 -29.63
C SER A 37 18.42 44.50 -28.97
N VAL A 38 19.64 44.43 -28.46
CA VAL A 38 20.15 43.26 -27.72
C VAL A 38 19.43 43.09 -26.38
N VAL A 39 19.10 44.17 -25.66
CA VAL A 39 18.31 44.11 -24.42
C VAL A 39 16.89 43.62 -24.67
N VAL A 40 16.22 44.15 -25.68
CA VAL A 40 14.85 43.73 -26.02
C VAL A 40 14.82 42.26 -26.44
N SER A 41 15.78 41.80 -27.24
CA SER A 41 15.85 40.42 -27.69
C SER A 41 16.22 39.44 -26.56
N THR A 42 17.14 39.80 -25.67
CA THR A 42 17.49 38.98 -24.50
C THR A 42 16.33 38.88 -23.51
N ASN A 43 15.60 39.98 -23.26
CA ASN A 43 14.40 39.98 -22.42
C ASN A 43 13.31 39.08 -23.01
N LYS A 44 12.98 39.24 -24.30
CA LYS A 44 11.99 38.39 -24.99
C LYS A 44 12.38 36.91 -24.93
N ARG A 45 13.65 36.60 -25.20
CA ARG A 45 14.17 35.23 -25.16
C ARG A 45 14.07 34.62 -23.76
N LEU A 46 14.41 35.39 -22.72
CA LEU A 46 14.29 34.92 -21.33
C LEU A 46 12.83 34.66 -20.97
N ILE A 47 11.91 35.57 -21.30
CA ILE A 47 10.48 35.41 -21.03
C ILE A 47 9.94 34.16 -21.73
N SER A 48 10.18 34.01 -23.04
CA SER A 48 9.70 32.85 -23.80
C SER A 48 10.21 31.54 -23.20
N ARG A 49 11.49 31.47 -22.84
CA ARG A 49 12.07 30.28 -22.22
C ARG A 49 11.57 30.02 -20.80
N LEU A 50 11.31 31.05 -20.00
CA LEU A 50 10.72 30.89 -18.67
C LEU A 50 9.28 30.39 -18.75
N ILE A 51 8.51 30.83 -19.75
CA ILE A 51 7.15 30.33 -20.02
C ILE A 51 7.22 28.88 -20.52
N GLU A 52 8.15 28.53 -21.41
CA GLU A 52 8.36 27.13 -21.82
C GLU A 52 8.73 26.22 -20.65
N LEU A 53 9.47 26.76 -19.68
CA LEU A 53 9.85 26.06 -18.45
C LEU A 53 8.75 26.06 -17.40
N ASP A 54 7.59 26.66 -17.64
CA ASP A 54 6.46 26.62 -16.70
C ASP A 54 6.09 25.17 -16.36
N GLY A 55 6.16 24.82 -15.08
CA GLY A 55 5.94 23.46 -14.58
C GLY A 55 7.17 22.54 -14.57
N SER A 56 8.33 23.02 -15.02
CA SER A 56 9.61 22.28 -15.00
C SER A 56 10.47 22.61 -13.77
N ASP A 57 11.74 22.20 -13.79
CA ASP A 57 12.70 22.36 -12.71
C ASP A 57 13.04 23.84 -12.43
N VAL A 58 12.91 24.23 -11.16
CA VAL A 58 13.13 25.59 -10.69
C VAL A 58 14.61 25.99 -10.77
N ASP A 59 15.53 25.03 -10.61
CA ASP A 59 16.97 25.32 -10.71
C ASP A 59 17.36 25.69 -12.16
N SER A 60 16.78 25.01 -13.15
CA SER A 60 16.92 25.36 -14.57
C SER A 60 16.43 26.78 -14.91
N MET A 61 15.33 27.23 -14.30
CA MET A 61 14.85 28.62 -14.43
C MET A 61 15.83 29.63 -13.84
N VAL A 62 16.44 29.31 -12.70
CA VAL A 62 17.43 30.16 -12.02
C VAL A 62 18.69 30.30 -12.87
N ASP A 63 19.21 29.21 -13.42
CA ASP A 63 20.41 29.23 -14.25
C ASP A 63 20.20 30.03 -15.53
N LEU A 64 19.05 29.85 -16.17
CA LEU A 64 18.65 30.61 -17.34
C LEU A 64 18.57 32.12 -17.04
N ALA A 65 17.91 32.50 -15.94
CA ALA A 65 17.81 33.90 -15.53
C ALA A 65 19.18 34.50 -15.19
N ASN A 66 20.03 33.77 -14.48
CA ASN A 66 21.38 34.21 -14.13
C ASN A 66 22.26 34.44 -15.38
N SER A 67 22.14 33.59 -16.39
CA SER A 67 22.82 33.76 -17.68
C SER A 67 22.35 35.01 -18.41
N ALA A 68 21.03 35.23 -18.48
CA ALA A 68 20.46 36.41 -19.13
C ALA A 68 20.84 37.72 -18.42
N PHE A 69 20.82 37.75 -17.08
CA PHE A 69 21.25 38.92 -16.31
C PHE A 69 22.74 39.20 -16.44
N ALA A 70 23.59 38.18 -16.61
CA ALA A 70 25.01 38.39 -16.89
C ALA A 70 25.22 39.13 -18.22
N SER A 71 24.46 38.75 -19.26
CA SER A 71 24.49 39.43 -20.57
C SER A 71 23.96 40.87 -20.49
N LEU A 72 22.88 41.11 -19.76
CA LEU A 72 22.33 42.46 -19.56
C LEU A 72 23.26 43.35 -18.75
N ASN A 73 23.96 42.80 -17.75
CA ASN A 73 24.93 43.53 -16.95
C ASN A 73 26.13 44.01 -17.77
N TRP A 74 26.57 43.23 -18.76
CA TRP A 74 27.64 43.62 -19.68
C TRP A 74 27.27 44.87 -20.51
N LEU A 75 25.99 44.99 -20.89
CA LEU A 75 25.47 46.12 -21.67
C LEU A 75 25.19 47.37 -20.82
N GLN A 76 25.51 47.32 -19.52
CA GLN A 76 25.25 48.38 -18.54
C GLN A 76 23.80 48.88 -18.55
N THR A 77 22.81 48.09 -18.94
CA THR A 77 21.42 48.59 -19.02
C THR A 77 20.74 48.58 -17.66
N ASP A 78 19.78 49.47 -17.46
CA ASP A 78 18.92 49.41 -16.27
C ASP A 78 17.77 48.43 -16.54
N TYR A 79 17.80 47.29 -15.86
CA TYR A 79 16.81 46.23 -15.97
C TYR A 79 16.19 45.88 -14.59
N ALA A 80 16.15 46.84 -13.66
CA ALA A 80 15.66 46.60 -12.30
C ALA A 80 14.22 46.04 -12.24
N ASP A 81 13.30 46.61 -13.03
CA ASP A 81 11.90 46.16 -13.08
C ASP A 81 11.78 44.76 -13.70
N PHE A 82 12.55 44.51 -14.76
CA PHE A 82 12.60 43.19 -15.41
C PHE A 82 13.18 42.12 -14.46
N TYR A 83 14.23 42.48 -13.71
CA TYR A 83 14.81 41.64 -12.68
C TYR A 83 13.79 41.30 -11.58
N ALA A 84 13.04 42.30 -11.09
CA ALA A 84 12.00 42.09 -10.09
C ALA A 84 10.89 41.15 -10.59
N MET A 85 10.48 41.31 -11.85
CA MET A 85 9.46 40.47 -12.48
C MET A 85 9.91 39.01 -12.59
N VAL A 86 11.10 38.74 -13.15
CA VAL A 86 11.66 37.38 -13.28
C VAL A 86 11.87 36.74 -11.91
N LYS A 87 12.34 37.52 -10.92
CA LYS A 87 12.51 37.03 -9.54
C LYS A 87 11.17 36.64 -8.91
N SER A 88 10.12 37.44 -9.13
CA SER A 88 8.77 37.12 -8.65
C SER A 88 8.24 35.85 -9.31
N PHE A 89 8.41 35.71 -10.63
CA PHE A 89 8.01 34.53 -11.39
C PHE A 89 8.68 33.25 -10.86
N ILE A 90 10.01 33.24 -10.75
CA ILE A 90 10.76 32.09 -10.22
C ILE A 90 10.37 31.80 -8.76
N SER A 91 10.14 32.84 -7.94
CA SER A 91 9.69 32.66 -6.57
C SER A 91 8.31 32.00 -6.49
N TYR A 92 7.39 32.35 -7.39
CA TYR A 92 6.07 31.73 -7.47
C TYR A 92 6.18 30.25 -7.82
N HIS A 93 6.95 29.90 -8.86
CA HIS A 93 7.14 28.50 -9.26
C HIS A 93 7.83 27.66 -8.18
N SER A 94 8.79 28.23 -7.45
CA SER A 94 9.39 27.54 -6.30
C SER A 94 8.36 27.19 -5.22
N LYS A 95 7.50 28.14 -4.84
CA LYS A 95 6.44 27.90 -3.86
C LYS A 95 5.44 26.85 -4.35
N LEU A 96 5.05 26.93 -5.62
CA LEU A 96 4.16 25.96 -6.26
C LEU A 96 4.76 24.55 -6.25
N PHE A 97 6.05 24.41 -6.58
CA PHE A 97 6.76 23.13 -6.56
C PHE A 97 6.77 22.51 -5.16
N VAL A 98 7.09 23.31 -4.12
CA VAL A 98 7.04 22.86 -2.72
C VAL A 98 5.64 22.42 -2.32
N ALA A 99 4.61 23.18 -2.68
CA ALA A 99 3.23 22.84 -2.39
C ALA A 99 2.81 21.52 -3.06
N LYS A 100 3.14 21.32 -4.34
CA LYS A 100 2.86 20.07 -5.07
C LYS A 100 3.56 18.87 -4.44
N LYS A 101 4.84 19.02 -4.05
CA LYS A 101 5.59 17.96 -3.37
C LYS A 101 4.96 17.58 -2.03
N LYS A 102 4.54 18.57 -1.23
CA LYS A 102 3.83 18.34 0.04
C LYS A 102 2.51 17.60 -0.20
N LEU A 103 1.71 18.04 -1.16
CA LEU A 103 0.44 17.38 -1.50
C LEU A 103 0.64 15.91 -1.91
N ALA A 104 1.63 15.64 -2.78
CA ALA A 104 1.97 14.27 -3.18
C ALA A 104 2.39 13.41 -1.97
N SER A 105 3.21 13.96 -1.07
CA SER A 105 3.63 13.23 0.14
C SER A 105 2.47 12.91 1.08
N LEU A 106 1.50 13.83 1.23
CA LEU A 106 0.31 13.60 2.05
C LEU A 106 -0.60 12.53 1.43
N SER A 107 -0.75 12.54 0.10
CA SER A 107 -1.51 11.51 -0.62
C SER A 107 -0.90 10.12 -0.42
N ILE A 108 0.43 10.01 -0.53
CA ILE A 108 1.15 8.75 -0.31
C ILE A 108 0.99 8.28 1.14
N LEU A 109 1.14 9.20 2.11
CA LEU A 109 0.99 8.88 3.53
C LEU A 109 -0.44 8.39 3.86
N SER A 110 -1.45 9.05 3.31
CA SER A 110 -2.86 8.64 3.47
C SER A 110 -3.10 7.24 2.90
N HIS A 111 -2.62 6.99 1.67
CA HIS A 111 -2.73 5.68 1.05
C HIS A 111 -2.01 4.58 1.86
N HIS A 112 -0.81 4.87 2.37
CA HIS A 112 -0.07 3.96 3.22
C HIS A 112 -0.83 3.63 4.52
N ASN A 113 -1.39 4.63 5.19
CA ASN A 113 -2.18 4.42 6.42
C ASN A 113 -3.42 3.55 6.16
N ASN A 114 -4.11 3.76 5.04
CA ASN A 114 -5.26 2.93 4.66
C ASN A 114 -4.83 1.47 4.42
N LEU A 115 -3.74 1.24 3.69
CA LEU A 115 -3.20 -0.11 3.48
C LEU A 115 -2.82 -0.79 4.80
N CYS A 116 -2.20 -0.06 5.72
CA CYS A 116 -1.88 -0.59 7.05
C CYS A 116 -3.15 -0.97 7.84
N ALA A 117 -4.19 -0.16 7.77
CA ALA A 117 -5.47 -0.46 8.43
C ALA A 117 -6.13 -1.73 7.84
N GLU A 118 -6.14 -1.86 6.50
CA GLU A 118 -6.67 -3.05 5.82
C GLU A 118 -5.88 -4.32 6.16
N LEU A 119 -4.55 -4.24 6.18
CA LEU A 119 -3.68 -5.37 6.57
C LEU A 119 -3.93 -5.81 8.01
N ASN A 120 -4.06 -4.85 8.94
CA ASN A 120 -4.36 -5.15 10.34
C ASN A 120 -5.74 -5.81 10.50
N TYR A 121 -6.75 -5.32 9.77
CA TYR A 121 -8.08 -5.94 9.76
C TYR A 121 -8.04 -7.37 9.22
N ALA A 122 -7.33 -7.60 8.11
CA ALA A 122 -7.17 -8.93 7.53
C ALA A 122 -6.44 -9.89 8.48
N ALA A 123 -5.40 -9.43 9.18
CA ALA A 123 -4.68 -10.23 10.17
C ALA A 123 -5.58 -10.64 11.35
N LEU A 124 -6.41 -9.73 11.86
CA LEU A 124 -7.38 -10.04 12.92
C LEU A 124 -8.42 -11.06 12.44
N LEU A 125 -8.91 -10.91 11.21
CA LEU A 125 -9.86 -11.85 10.62
C LEU A 125 -9.25 -13.25 10.48
N LEU A 126 -8.01 -13.35 10.00
CA LEU A 126 -7.28 -14.61 9.88
C LEU A 126 -7.10 -15.29 11.24
N ALA A 127 -6.66 -14.54 12.26
CA ALA A 127 -6.50 -15.09 13.61
C ALA A 127 -7.82 -15.63 14.18
N ASN A 128 -8.95 -14.97 13.90
CA ASN A 128 -10.27 -15.46 14.31
C ASN A 128 -10.67 -16.75 13.55
N ILE A 129 -10.39 -16.82 12.25
CA ILE A 129 -10.65 -18.02 11.45
C ILE A 129 -9.80 -19.19 11.96
N GLU A 130 -8.52 -18.98 12.24
CA GLU A 130 -7.64 -20.02 12.79
C GLU A 130 -8.14 -20.54 14.14
N SER A 131 -8.57 -19.65 15.03
CA SER A 131 -9.14 -20.02 16.33
C SER A 131 -10.42 -20.85 16.18
N THR A 132 -11.35 -20.39 15.34
CA THR A 132 -12.61 -21.13 15.09
C THR A 132 -12.38 -22.48 14.43
N PHE A 133 -11.40 -22.58 13.53
CA PHE A 133 -10.99 -23.84 12.91
C PHE A 133 -10.38 -24.80 13.93
N GLY A 134 -9.48 -24.33 14.81
CA GLY A 134 -8.90 -25.13 15.89
C GLY A 134 -9.96 -25.69 16.86
N ASN A 135 -10.97 -24.87 17.20
CA ASN A 135 -12.10 -25.32 18.00
C ASN A 135 -12.91 -26.41 17.29
N SER A 136 -13.15 -26.25 15.98
CA SER A 136 -13.88 -27.22 15.17
C SER A 136 -13.14 -28.56 15.07
N ILE A 137 -11.81 -28.54 14.90
CA ILE A 137 -10.97 -29.74 14.95
C ILE A 137 -11.12 -30.43 16.30
N SER A 138 -11.04 -29.68 17.39
CA SER A 138 -11.16 -30.24 18.75
C SER A 138 -12.52 -30.93 18.95
N GLN A 139 -13.60 -30.34 18.46
CA GLN A 139 -14.92 -30.98 18.49
C GLN A 139 -15.00 -32.25 17.65
N LEU A 140 -14.41 -32.25 16.45
CA LEU A 140 -14.34 -33.45 15.60
C LEU A 140 -13.59 -34.58 16.29
N CYS A 141 -12.48 -34.30 16.99
CA CYS A 141 -11.75 -35.30 17.77
C CYS A 141 -12.62 -35.91 18.88
N LEU A 142 -13.40 -35.08 19.60
CA LEU A 142 -14.32 -35.56 20.63
C LEU A 142 -15.41 -36.47 20.04
N ILE A 143 -16.04 -36.04 18.94
CA ILE A 143 -17.06 -36.83 18.24
C ILE A 143 -16.47 -38.16 17.78
N ASN A 144 -15.28 -38.14 17.18
CA ASN A 144 -14.64 -39.35 16.68
C ASN A 144 -14.32 -40.34 17.82
N THR A 145 -13.88 -39.83 18.98
CA THR A 145 -13.67 -40.64 20.19
C THR A 145 -14.98 -41.28 20.65
N GLY A 146 -16.08 -40.52 20.66
CA GLY A 146 -17.42 -41.03 20.96
C GLY A 146 -17.86 -42.14 19.99
N ILE A 147 -17.64 -41.94 18.69
CA ILE A 147 -17.93 -42.95 17.64
C ILE A 147 -17.12 -44.22 17.85
N MET A 148 -15.85 -44.10 18.23
CA MET A 148 -15.04 -45.28 18.54
C MET A 148 -15.57 -46.03 19.76
N GLY A 149 -15.96 -45.31 20.82
CA GLY A 149 -16.58 -45.89 22.00
C GLY A 149 -17.89 -46.64 21.68
N THR A 150 -18.78 -46.02 20.90
CA THR A 150 -20.04 -46.67 20.50
C THR A 150 -19.80 -47.89 19.62
N ARG A 151 -18.86 -47.84 18.67
CA ARG A 151 -18.46 -49.02 17.87
C ARG A 151 -17.94 -50.16 18.73
N GLN A 152 -17.15 -49.86 19.76
CA GLN A 152 -16.64 -50.89 20.67
C GLN A 152 -17.77 -51.54 21.48
N SER A 153 -18.70 -50.76 22.01
CA SER A 153 -19.87 -51.27 22.73
C SER A 153 -20.77 -52.12 21.82
N LEU A 154 -20.97 -51.69 20.58
CA LEU A 154 -21.77 -52.42 19.59
C LEU A 154 -21.16 -53.79 19.27
N LYS A 155 -19.84 -53.85 19.08
CA LYS A 155 -19.12 -55.10 18.88
C LYS A 155 -19.29 -56.08 20.07
N ARG A 156 -19.22 -55.58 21.31
CA ARG A 156 -19.46 -56.42 22.51
C ARG A 156 -20.89 -56.96 22.54
N LEU A 157 -21.88 -56.12 22.23
CA LEU A 157 -23.28 -56.53 22.18
C LEU A 157 -23.52 -57.61 21.10
N GLU A 158 -22.89 -57.49 19.94
CA GLU A 158 -22.94 -58.52 18.90
C GLU A 158 -22.35 -59.86 19.38
N GLU A 159 -21.21 -59.83 20.08
CA GLU A 159 -20.58 -61.01 20.68
C GLU A 159 -21.48 -61.66 21.74
N GLU A 160 -22.08 -60.86 22.64
CA GLU A 160 -23.03 -61.33 23.64
C GLU A 160 -24.30 -61.93 23.01
N PHE A 161 -24.83 -61.30 21.97
CA PHE A 161 -26.01 -61.77 21.24
C PHE A 161 -25.75 -63.15 20.61
N THR A 162 -24.64 -63.31 19.88
CA THR A 162 -24.27 -64.61 19.28
C THR A 162 -24.02 -65.69 20.32
N GLN A 163 -23.50 -65.34 21.50
CA GLN A 163 -23.35 -66.29 22.61
C GLN A 163 -24.71 -66.70 23.20
N SER A 164 -25.64 -65.77 23.31
CA SER A 164 -27.00 -66.03 23.78
C SER A 164 -27.76 -66.94 22.81
N GLU A 165 -27.67 -66.70 21.49
CA GLU A 165 -28.26 -67.56 20.47
C GLU A 165 -27.76 -69.01 20.59
N LYS A 166 -26.44 -69.21 20.74
CA LYS A 166 -25.87 -70.56 20.95
C LYS A 166 -26.45 -71.25 22.19
N LYS A 167 -26.63 -70.52 23.30
CA LYS A 167 -27.24 -71.08 24.52
C LYS A 167 -28.71 -71.45 24.30
N ILE A 168 -29.47 -70.62 23.59
CA ILE A 168 -30.87 -70.91 23.23
C ILE A 168 -30.94 -72.20 22.42
N ASP A 169 -30.05 -72.38 21.44
CA ASP A 169 -30.04 -73.59 20.62
C ASP A 169 -29.71 -74.84 21.45
N VAL A 170 -28.77 -74.76 22.39
CA VAL A 170 -28.49 -75.86 23.35
C VAL A 170 -29.74 -76.20 24.16
N VAL A 171 -30.40 -75.21 24.76
CA VAL A 171 -31.61 -75.42 25.58
C VAL A 171 -32.76 -76.00 24.74
N LYS A 172 -32.93 -75.58 23.48
CA LYS A 172 -33.91 -76.19 22.56
C LYS A 172 -33.63 -77.67 22.33
N VAL A 173 -32.38 -78.02 22.06
CA VAL A 173 -31.96 -79.43 21.87
C VAL A 173 -32.22 -80.26 23.13
N GLU A 174 -31.92 -79.73 24.32
CA GLU A 174 -32.21 -80.41 25.58
C GLU A 174 -33.72 -80.60 25.80
N ARG A 175 -34.52 -79.56 25.55
CA ARG A 175 -35.98 -79.63 25.62
C ARG A 175 -36.53 -80.75 24.74
N ASP A 176 -36.06 -80.84 23.50
CA ASP A 176 -36.54 -81.84 22.53
C ASP A 176 -36.12 -83.26 22.93
N LYS A 177 -34.92 -83.44 23.51
CA LYS A 177 -34.50 -84.72 24.12
C LYS A 177 -35.41 -85.13 25.27
N HIS A 178 -35.69 -84.21 26.20
CA HIS A 178 -36.58 -84.49 27.34
C HIS A 178 -38.01 -84.81 26.89
N ALA A 179 -38.55 -84.08 25.90
CA ALA A 179 -39.86 -84.37 25.32
C ALA A 179 -39.90 -85.78 24.71
N THR A 180 -38.87 -86.18 23.98
CA THR A 180 -38.75 -87.53 23.39
C THR A 180 -38.70 -88.61 24.47
N SER A 181 -37.90 -88.41 25.52
CA SER A 181 -37.80 -89.35 26.65
C SER A 181 -39.14 -89.53 27.38
N TYR A 182 -39.91 -88.45 27.55
CA TYR A 182 -41.23 -88.50 28.20
C TYR A 182 -42.27 -89.28 27.37
N VAL A 183 -42.22 -89.16 26.04
CA VAL A 183 -43.10 -89.91 25.13
C VAL A 183 -42.79 -91.41 25.18
N VAL A 184 -41.51 -91.78 25.25
CA VAL A 184 -41.07 -93.18 25.34
C VAL A 184 -41.38 -93.81 26.70
N ALA A 185 -41.25 -93.05 27.79
CA ALA A 185 -41.51 -93.53 29.15
C ALA A 185 -43.01 -93.62 29.52
N ARG A 186 -43.92 -93.14 28.65
CA ARG A 186 -45.36 -93.21 28.89
C ARG A 186 -45.84 -94.67 28.75
N PRO A 187 -46.32 -95.33 29.82
CA PRO A 187 -46.87 -96.67 29.70
C PRO A 187 -48.12 -96.60 28.81
N ARG A 188 -48.18 -97.44 27.78
CA ARG A 188 -49.42 -97.64 27.03
C ARG A 188 -50.47 -98.14 28.01
N SER A 189 -51.45 -97.30 28.35
CA SER A 189 -52.61 -97.76 29.12
C SER A 189 -53.31 -98.83 28.27
N LYS A 190 -53.23 -100.08 28.71
CA LYS A 190 -53.94 -101.20 28.09
C LYS A 190 -55.44 -100.91 28.24
N ARG A 191 -56.13 -100.72 27.11
CA ARG A 191 -57.57 -100.92 26.98
C ARG A 191 -57.78 -102.31 26.41
#